data_AF-A0A4S3J5A3-F1
#
_entry.id   AF-A0A4S3J5A3-F1
#
_cell.length_a   1.000
_cell.length_b   1.000
_cell.length_c   1.000
_cell.angle_alpha   90.00
_cell.angle_beta   90.00
_cell.angle_gamma   90.00
#
_symmetry.space_group_name_H-M   'P 1'
#
loop_
_entity.id
_entity.type
_entity.pdbx_description
1 polymer ?
#
loop_
_entity_poly.entity_id
_entity_poly.type
_entity_poly.pdbx_seq_one_letter_code
_entity_poly.pdbx_strand_id
1 'polypeptide(L)'
;MFCIARLLESWRDDISTSDTKTSKAFEATNAIVSKYKNVTPMLQLNQPVNQPVRDVIEAEKKFGISYFRDYYGVDIIEGQFRIVFSARFQRRPKYIYLISCPQVIRAPNFTTNDRELLRVKLESVMDRIPESEWDKLKNRYNITRTEWLVISDEQEEFGL
;
A
#
# COMPACT_ATOMS: atom_id res chain seq x y z
N MET A 1 -11.45 13.71 1.14
CA MET A 1 -12.11 13.42 -0.16
C MET A 1 -11.65 14.48 -1.15
N PHE A 2 -10.70 14.16 -2.03
CA PHE A 2 -10.10 15.14 -2.95
C PHE A 2 -10.94 15.23 -4.23
N CYS A 3 -11.68 16.33 -4.37
CA CYS A 3 -12.56 16.62 -5.50
C CYS A 3 -11.75 17.10 -6.74
N ILE A 4 -11.07 16.18 -7.43
CA ILE A 4 -10.35 16.51 -8.67
C ILE A 4 -11.30 16.54 -9.89
N ALA A 5 -12.44 15.85 -9.83
CA ALA A 5 -13.35 15.72 -10.97
C ALA A 5 -14.05 17.03 -11.38
N ARG A 6 -14.30 17.97 -10.45
CA ARG A 6 -15.03 19.22 -10.75
C ARG A 6 -14.18 20.32 -11.40
N LEU A 7 -12.85 20.17 -11.45
CA LEU A 7 -11.98 21.16 -12.08
C LEU A 7 -11.99 21.08 -13.61
N LEU A 8 -12.28 19.92 -14.21
CA LEU A 8 -12.30 19.77 -15.67
C LEU A 8 -13.58 20.30 -16.33
N GLU A 9 -14.72 20.22 -15.63
CA GLU A 9 -16.00 20.72 -16.16
C GLU A 9 -16.06 22.24 -16.22
N SER A 10 -15.45 22.92 -15.23
CA SER A 10 -15.42 24.40 -15.17
C SER A 10 -14.63 25.08 -16.30
N TRP A 11 -13.83 24.33 -17.07
CA TRP A 11 -12.96 24.92 -18.12
C TRP A 11 -13.58 24.85 -19.52
N ARG A 12 -14.71 24.15 -19.70
CA ARG A 12 -15.40 24.10 -21.00
C ARG A 12 -16.29 25.30 -21.26
N ASP A 13 -16.74 26.00 -20.22
CA ASP A 13 -17.71 27.08 -20.37
C ASP A 13 -17.06 28.46 -20.64
N ASP A 14 -15.75 28.60 -20.44
CA ASP A 14 -15.03 29.88 -20.64
C ASP A 14 -14.40 30.05 -22.05
N ILE A 15 -14.54 29.07 -22.94
CA ILE A 15 -14.02 29.17 -24.32
C ILE A 15 -15.14 29.64 -25.27
N SER A 16 -15.71 30.81 -24.99
CA SER A 16 -16.44 31.60 -25.97
C SER A 16 -16.51 33.05 -25.55
N THR A 17 -15.43 33.79 -25.82
CA THR A 17 -15.45 35.03 -26.61
C THR A 17 -14.08 35.68 -26.67
N SER A 18 -13.70 36.06 -27.89
CA SER A 18 -12.81 37.14 -28.30
C SER A 18 -11.39 37.27 -27.71
N ASP A 19 -10.49 37.37 -28.68
CA ASP A 19 -9.24 38.12 -28.70
C ASP A 19 -7.96 37.46 -28.22
N THR A 20 -7.07 37.37 -29.20
CA THR A 20 -5.68 36.94 -29.25
C THR A 20 -4.83 37.75 -28.27
N LYS A 21 -4.90 37.40 -26.99
CA LYS A 21 -3.84 37.64 -26.03
C LYS A 21 -3.65 36.35 -25.26
N THR A 22 -2.57 35.63 -25.59
CA THR A 22 -2.06 34.53 -24.76
C THR A 22 -1.93 35.06 -23.33
N SER A 23 -2.86 34.65 -22.48
CA SER A 23 -2.88 35.03 -21.08
C SER A 23 -1.58 34.55 -20.43
N LYS A 24 -0.97 35.39 -19.58
CA LYS A 24 0.21 35.00 -18.76
C LYS A 24 -0.05 33.71 -17.97
N ALA A 25 -1.31 33.39 -17.66
CA ALA A 25 -1.70 32.14 -17.03
C ALA A 25 -1.45 30.92 -17.94
N PHE A 26 -1.69 31.03 -19.25
CA PHE A 26 -1.46 29.96 -20.22
C PHE A 26 0.05 29.72 -20.44
N GLU A 27 0.85 30.79 -20.49
CA GLU A 27 2.31 30.69 -20.54
C GLU A 27 2.89 30.07 -19.27
N ALA A 28 2.40 30.45 -18.08
CA ALA A 28 2.80 29.86 -16.82
C ALA A 28 2.47 28.36 -16.76
N THR A 29 1.27 27.95 -17.19
CA THR A 29 0.90 26.53 -17.27
C THR A 29 1.78 25.76 -18.25
N ASN A 30 2.07 26.33 -19.43
CA ASN A 30 2.95 25.68 -20.39
C ASN A 30 4.39 25.58 -19.90
N ALA A 31 4.90 26.57 -19.17
CA ALA A 31 6.22 26.52 -18.55
C ALA A 31 6.30 25.42 -17.47
N ILE A 32 5.24 25.25 -16.68
CA ILE A 32 5.14 24.16 -15.70
C ILE A 32 5.08 22.80 -16.42
N VAL A 33 4.17 22.63 -17.39
CA VAL A 33 4.03 21.38 -18.17
C VAL A 33 5.33 21.04 -18.91
N SER A 34 6.01 22.02 -19.50
CA SER A 34 7.32 21.86 -20.13
C SER A 34 8.38 21.39 -19.13
N LYS A 35 8.41 21.98 -17.92
CA LYS A 35 9.35 21.61 -16.86
C LYS A 35 9.17 20.16 -16.39
N TYR A 36 7.95 19.64 -16.42
CA TYR A 36 7.63 18.27 -15.99
C TYR A 36 7.56 17.24 -17.12
N LYS A 37 7.51 17.67 -18.40
CA LYS A 37 7.53 16.77 -19.58
C LYS A 37 8.80 15.92 -19.68
N ASN A 38 9.92 16.42 -19.16
CA ASN A 38 11.22 15.75 -19.22
C ASN A 38 11.60 15.04 -17.92
N VAL A 39 10.70 14.99 -16.93
CA VAL A 39 10.91 14.17 -15.75
C VAL A 39 10.63 12.73 -16.16
N THR A 40 11.70 12.00 -16.49
CA THR A 40 11.63 10.56 -16.72
C THR A 40 10.85 9.93 -15.56
N PRO A 41 9.73 9.23 -15.81
CA PRO A 41 9.07 8.50 -14.75
C PRO A 41 10.12 7.58 -14.12
N MET A 42 10.18 7.56 -12.78
CA MET A 42 11.05 6.72 -11.99
C MET A 42 10.68 5.24 -12.22
N LEU A 43 10.96 4.70 -13.41
CA LEU A 43 10.50 3.41 -13.89
C LEU A 43 11.18 2.26 -13.15
N GLN A 44 12.38 2.47 -12.61
CA GLN A 44 13.14 1.45 -11.88
C GLN A 44 12.79 1.37 -10.38
N LEU A 45 11.98 2.29 -9.83
CA LEU A 45 11.70 2.32 -8.39
C LEU A 45 10.50 1.47 -7.95
N ASN A 46 9.80 0.84 -8.90
CA ASN A 46 8.55 0.14 -8.66
C ASN A 46 8.71 -1.35 -8.35
N GLN A 47 9.90 -1.91 -8.52
CA GLN A 47 10.16 -3.30 -8.16
C GLN A 47 10.64 -3.38 -6.71
N PRO A 48 10.19 -4.39 -5.94
CA PRO A 48 10.77 -4.68 -4.65
C PRO A 48 12.27 -4.93 -4.81
N VAL A 49 13.07 -4.45 -3.85
CA VAL A 49 14.49 -4.77 -3.81
C VAL A 49 14.64 -6.29 -3.65
N ASN A 50 15.64 -6.91 -4.31
CA ASN A 50 16.06 -8.30 -4.09
C ASN A 50 16.61 -8.51 -2.67
N GLN A 51 15.74 -8.40 -1.67
CA GLN A 51 15.98 -8.63 -0.26
C GLN A 51 15.02 -9.71 0.23
N PRO A 52 15.38 -10.44 1.29
CA PRO A 52 14.48 -11.44 1.86
C PRO A 52 13.16 -10.81 2.27
N VAL A 53 12.07 -11.56 2.09
CA VAL A 53 10.75 -11.21 2.61
C VAL A 53 10.85 -11.05 4.12
N ARG A 54 10.33 -9.94 4.66
CA ARG A 54 10.44 -9.60 6.08
C ARG A 54 9.15 -9.89 6.80
N ASP A 55 9.22 -10.34 8.05
CA ASP A 55 8.05 -10.44 8.91
C ASP A 55 7.48 -9.04 9.22
N VAL A 56 6.15 -8.93 9.22
CA VAL A 56 5.44 -7.65 9.43
C VAL A 56 5.77 -6.98 10.77
N ILE A 57 5.96 -7.75 11.84
CA ILE A 57 6.28 -7.21 13.17
C ILE A 57 7.72 -6.71 13.21
N GLU A 58 8.66 -7.50 12.66
CA GLU A 58 10.05 -7.07 12.57
C GLU A 58 10.18 -5.80 11.72
N ALA A 59 9.47 -5.75 10.60
CA ALA A 59 9.50 -4.62 9.68
C ALA A 59 8.95 -3.33 10.32
N GLU A 60 7.79 -3.40 10.98
CA GLU A 60 7.20 -2.26 11.68
C GLU A 60 8.11 -1.76 12.80
N LYS A 61 8.61 -2.67 13.65
CA LYS A 61 9.48 -2.31 14.79
C LYS A 61 10.80 -1.68 14.36
N LYS A 62 11.44 -2.24 13.33
CA LYS A 62 12.80 -1.84 12.93
C LYS A 62 12.82 -0.66 11.97
N PHE A 63 11.85 -0.56 11.07
CA PHE A 63 11.88 0.41 9.98
C PHE A 63 10.70 1.38 10.00
N GLY A 64 9.61 1.03 10.66
CA GLY A 64 8.32 1.72 10.58
C GLY A 64 7.73 1.58 9.18
N ILE A 65 6.68 0.79 9.01
CA ILE A 65 5.96 0.70 7.74
C ILE A 65 5.20 2.00 7.55
N SER A 66 5.41 2.65 6.41
CA SER A 66 4.66 3.83 6.04
C SER A 66 3.29 3.41 5.51
N TYR A 67 3.26 2.53 4.51
CA TYR A 67 2.04 1.97 3.93
C TYR A 67 2.36 0.68 3.16
N PHE A 68 1.33 -0.18 3.02
CA PHE A 68 1.34 -1.34 2.14
C PHE A 68 0.81 -0.94 0.75
N ARG A 69 1.28 -1.63 -0.30
CA ARG A 69 0.99 -1.26 -1.68
C ARG A 69 0.36 -2.41 -2.48
N ASP A 70 1.12 -3.37 -2.96
CA ASP A 70 0.62 -4.37 -3.90
C ASP A 70 0.65 -5.78 -3.28
N TYR A 71 -0.32 -6.63 -3.64
CA TYR A 71 -0.33 -8.05 -3.28
C TYR A 71 0.62 -8.83 -4.18
N TYR A 72 1.42 -9.72 -3.59
CA TYR A 72 2.42 -10.53 -4.31
C TYR A 72 2.13 -12.04 -4.28
N GLY A 73 1.24 -12.51 -3.39
CA GLY A 73 0.93 -13.92 -3.29
C GLY A 73 0.64 -14.39 -1.87
N VAL A 74 0.39 -15.69 -1.75
CA VAL A 74 0.37 -16.43 -0.49
C VAL A 74 1.55 -17.39 -0.49
N ASP A 75 2.36 -17.31 0.56
CA ASP A 75 3.43 -18.25 0.87
C ASP A 75 3.01 -19.20 2.00
N ILE A 76 3.61 -20.38 2.03
CA ILE A 76 3.49 -21.34 3.13
C ILE A 76 4.85 -21.47 3.78
N ILE A 77 5.00 -20.96 4.99
CA ILE A 77 6.24 -21.01 5.76
C ILE A 77 5.94 -21.77 7.05
N GLU A 78 6.65 -22.88 7.28
CA GLU A 78 6.50 -23.72 8.48
C GLU A 78 5.05 -24.19 8.71
N GLY A 79 4.33 -24.50 7.63
CA GLY A 79 2.93 -24.92 7.70
C GLY A 79 1.92 -23.80 7.94
N GLN A 80 2.38 -22.55 8.08
CA GLN A 80 1.52 -21.38 8.23
C GLN A 80 1.39 -20.62 6.90
N PHE A 81 0.16 -20.29 6.54
CA PHE A 81 -0.13 -19.42 5.40
C PHE A 81 0.23 -17.97 5.74
N ARG A 82 0.88 -17.30 4.79
CA ARG A 82 1.30 -15.91 4.94
C ARG A 82 1.03 -15.15 3.64
N ILE A 83 0.35 -14.01 3.73
CA ILE A 83 0.16 -13.14 2.58
C ILE A 83 1.38 -12.24 2.44
N VAL A 84 1.86 -12.08 1.22
CA VAL A 84 2.97 -11.20 0.90
C VAL A 84 2.46 -9.93 0.24
N PHE A 85 2.85 -8.79 0.81
CA PHE A 85 2.60 -7.47 0.26
C PHE A 85 3.91 -6.75 -0.03
N SER A 86 3.90 -5.81 -0.97
CA SER A 86 4.92 -4.77 -1.00
C SER A 86 4.60 -3.66 -0.01
N ALA A 87 5.63 -3.07 0.59
CA ALA A 87 5.50 -1.93 1.49
C ALA A 87 6.67 -0.96 1.33
N ARG A 88 6.44 0.29 1.77
CA ARG A 88 7.50 1.28 1.96
C ARG A 88 7.72 1.54 3.44
N PHE A 89 8.97 1.77 3.80
CA PHE A 89 9.34 2.12 5.16
C PHE A 89 9.52 3.63 5.32
N GLN A 90 9.15 4.14 6.49
CA GLN A 90 9.32 5.54 6.87
C GLN A 90 10.81 5.93 6.85
N ARG A 91 11.68 5.08 7.40
CA ARG A 91 13.13 5.32 7.43
C ARG A 91 13.81 5.15 6.07
N ARG A 92 13.16 4.49 5.09
CA ARG A 92 13.71 4.18 3.76
C ARG A 92 12.65 4.30 2.65
N PRO A 93 12.11 5.51 2.41
CA PRO A 93 10.95 5.70 1.54
C PRO A 93 11.25 5.53 0.04
N LYS A 94 12.53 5.45 -0.34
CA LYS A 94 12.98 5.27 -1.73
C LYS A 94 12.89 3.83 -2.22
N TYR A 95 12.72 2.86 -1.33
CA TYR A 95 12.75 1.45 -1.67
C TYR A 95 11.44 0.78 -1.34
N ILE A 96 11.12 -0.25 -2.13
CA ILE A 96 9.98 -1.12 -1.92
C ILE A 96 10.49 -2.44 -1.37
N TYR A 97 9.83 -2.97 -0.35
CA TYR A 97 10.19 -4.21 0.32
C TYR A 97 9.03 -5.18 0.32
N LEU A 98 9.32 -6.48 0.30
CA LEU A 98 8.30 -7.52 0.49
C LEU A 98 8.14 -7.81 1.98
N ILE A 99 6.88 -7.81 2.42
CA ILE A 99 6.46 -8.04 3.79
C ILE A 99 5.55 -9.25 3.82
N SER A 100 5.91 -10.24 4.63
CA SER A 100 5.12 -11.42 4.92
C SER A 100 4.23 -11.13 6.13
N CYS A 101 2.94 -11.34 5.96
CA CYS A 101 1.93 -11.16 6.98
C CYS A 101 1.25 -12.51 7.27
N PRO A 102 1.45 -13.11 8.45
CA PRO A 102 0.72 -14.29 8.86
C PRO A 102 -0.78 -14.00 9.02
N GLN A 103 -1.59 -15.06 9.08
CA GLN A 103 -3.02 -14.96 9.35
C GLN A 103 -3.32 -14.23 10.66
N VAL A 104 -2.63 -14.63 11.73
CA VAL A 104 -2.67 -13.98 13.04
C VAL A 104 -1.33 -13.31 13.31
N ILE A 105 -1.35 -11.99 13.43
CA ILE A 105 -0.19 -11.15 13.69
C ILE A 105 -0.08 -10.95 15.20
N ARG A 106 0.88 -11.62 15.82
CA ARG A 106 1.13 -11.49 17.26
C ARG A 106 2.03 -10.30 17.53
N ALA A 107 1.49 -9.31 18.23
CA ALA A 107 2.16 -8.07 18.56
C ALA A 107 2.12 -7.76 20.06
N PRO A 108 2.55 -8.68 20.96
CA PRO A 108 2.46 -8.47 22.42
C PRO A 108 3.27 -7.25 22.89
N ASN A 109 4.32 -6.91 22.14
CA ASN A 109 5.22 -5.79 22.45
C ASN A 109 4.74 -4.45 21.88
N PHE A 110 3.59 -4.41 21.20
CA PHE A 110 3.06 -3.18 20.60
C PHE A 110 2.07 -2.54 21.56
N THR A 111 2.09 -1.21 21.64
CA THR A 111 1.04 -0.48 22.35
C THR A 111 -0.30 -0.68 21.63
N THR A 112 -1.41 -0.42 22.31
CA THR A 112 -2.75 -0.46 21.68
C THR A 112 -2.80 0.44 20.44
N ASN A 113 -2.19 1.63 20.50
CA ASN A 113 -2.14 2.56 19.38
C ASN A 113 -1.32 2.02 18.21
N ASP A 114 -0.18 1.36 18.48
CA ASP A 114 0.65 0.77 17.42
C ASP A 114 -0.09 -0.39 16.72
N ARG A 115 -0.82 -1.20 17.49
CA ARG A 115 -1.66 -2.28 16.94
C ARG A 115 -2.79 -1.73 16.08
N GLU A 116 -3.47 -0.69 16.54
CA GLU A 116 -4.53 -0.04 15.77
C GLU A 116 -3.99 0.56 14.47
N LEU A 117 -2.86 1.26 14.56
CA LEU A 117 -2.23 1.85 13.39
C LEU A 117 -1.81 0.77 12.37
N LEU A 118 -1.24 -0.35 12.84
CA LEU A 118 -0.90 -1.47 11.96
C LEU A 118 -2.16 -2.08 11.33
N ARG A 119 -3.26 -2.22 12.09
CA ARG A 119 -4.55 -2.72 11.57
C ARG A 119 -5.04 -1.86 10.42
N VAL A 120 -5.13 -0.54 10.63
CA VAL A 120 -5.60 0.40 9.60
C VAL A 120 -4.74 0.35 8.34
N LYS A 121 -3.40 0.23 8.48
CA LYS A 121 -2.50 0.07 7.34
C LYS A 121 -2.79 -1.22 6.55
N LEU A 122 -3.04 -2.33 7.24
CA LEU A 122 -3.30 -3.63 6.64
C LEU A 122 -4.70 -3.70 5.99
N GLU A 123 -5.73 -3.17 6.65
CA GLU A 123 -7.07 -3.07 6.10
C GLU A 123 -7.09 -2.31 4.76
N SER A 124 -6.27 -1.25 4.66
CA SER A 124 -6.17 -0.44 3.42
C SER A 124 -5.67 -1.19 2.19
N VAL A 125 -5.03 -2.36 2.37
CA VAL A 125 -4.47 -3.18 1.28
C VAL A 125 -5.27 -4.47 1.06
N MET A 126 -6.18 -4.84 1.96
CA MET A 126 -6.96 -6.08 1.87
C MET A 126 -7.85 -6.15 0.62
N ASP A 127 -8.43 -5.01 0.20
CA ASP A 127 -9.23 -4.92 -1.03
C ASP A 127 -8.42 -5.11 -2.32
N ARG A 128 -7.08 -5.12 -2.23
CA ARG A 128 -6.20 -5.34 -3.39
C ARG A 128 -5.91 -6.81 -3.65
N ILE A 129 -6.29 -7.69 -2.74
CA ILE A 129 -6.18 -9.13 -2.95
C ILE A 129 -7.34 -9.55 -3.87
N PRO A 130 -7.06 -10.18 -5.02
CA PRO A 130 -8.13 -10.60 -5.94
C PRO A 130 -9.10 -11.57 -5.27
N GLU A 131 -10.40 -11.44 -5.55
CA GLU A 131 -11.42 -12.35 -4.99
C GLU A 131 -11.14 -13.82 -5.32
N SER A 132 -10.56 -14.09 -6.49
CA SER A 132 -10.13 -15.44 -6.87
C SER A 132 -9.09 -16.06 -5.92
N GLU A 133 -8.28 -15.25 -5.24
CA GLU A 133 -7.33 -15.73 -4.24
C GLU A 133 -8.06 -16.06 -2.93
N TRP A 134 -9.03 -15.24 -2.52
CA TRP A 134 -9.90 -15.55 -1.38
C TRP A 134 -10.70 -16.83 -1.63
N ASP A 135 -11.25 -17.02 -2.82
CA ASP A 135 -11.95 -18.23 -3.21
C ASP A 135 -11.04 -19.46 -3.14
N LYS A 136 -9.78 -19.36 -3.58
CA LYS A 136 -8.81 -20.46 -3.47
C LYS A 136 -8.55 -20.84 -2.02
N LEU A 137 -8.35 -19.85 -1.15
CA LEU A 137 -8.10 -20.07 0.28
C LEU A 137 -9.32 -20.70 0.96
N LYS A 138 -10.51 -20.18 0.68
CA LYS A 138 -11.77 -20.71 1.21
C LYS A 138 -12.04 -22.14 0.73
N ASN A 139 -11.92 -22.40 -0.57
CA ASN A 139 -12.26 -23.72 -1.13
C ASN A 139 -11.28 -24.81 -0.74
N ARG A 140 -9.99 -24.49 -0.59
CA ARG A 140 -8.96 -25.50 -0.27
C ARG A 140 -8.74 -25.70 1.22
N TYR A 141 -8.88 -24.64 2.01
CA TYR A 141 -8.45 -24.61 3.40
C TYR A 141 -9.53 -24.11 4.36
N ASN A 142 -10.72 -23.77 3.86
CA ASN A 142 -11.82 -23.18 4.63
C ASN A 142 -11.42 -21.88 5.36
N ILE A 143 -10.46 -21.14 4.80
CA ILE A 143 -9.98 -19.87 5.36
C ILE A 143 -10.82 -18.73 4.78
N THR A 144 -11.38 -17.88 5.65
CA THR A 144 -12.20 -16.73 5.24
C THR A 144 -11.44 -15.41 5.37
N ARG A 145 -11.87 -14.40 4.61
CA ARG A 145 -11.26 -13.06 4.59
C ARG A 145 -11.24 -12.39 5.97
N THR A 146 -12.26 -12.61 6.79
CA THR A 146 -12.40 -12.02 8.14
C THR A 146 -11.45 -12.62 9.16
N GLU A 147 -10.88 -13.79 8.87
CA GLU A 147 -9.93 -14.47 9.74
C GLU A 147 -8.49 -14.07 9.42
N TRP A 148 -8.26 -13.12 8.51
CA TRP A 148 -6.94 -12.73 8.03
C TRP A 148 -6.46 -11.38 8.59
N LEU A 149 -5.16 -11.27 8.86
CA LEU A 149 -4.47 -10.10 9.46
C LEU A 149 -5.01 -9.72 10.84
N VAL A 150 -5.44 -10.71 11.61
CA VAL A 150 -5.92 -10.50 12.98
C VAL A 150 -4.74 -10.14 13.87
N ILE A 151 -4.75 -8.93 14.44
CA ILE A 151 -3.68 -8.47 15.33
C ILE A 151 -4.03 -8.82 16.78
N SER A 152 -3.24 -9.71 17.39
CA SER A 152 -3.43 -10.20 18.76
C SER A 152 -2.30 -9.74 19.69
N ASP A 153 -2.61 -9.49 20.98
CA ASP A 153 -1.62 -9.33 22.06
C ASP A 153 -1.23 -10.64 22.75
N GLU A 154 -1.89 -11.75 22.44
CA GLU A 154 -1.62 -13.02 23.10
C GLU A 154 -0.25 -13.58 22.68
N GLN A 155 0.53 -14.02 23.67
CA GLN A 155 1.64 -14.95 23.47
C GLN A 155 1.08 -16.36 23.55
N GLU A 156 1.42 -17.24 22.62
CA GLU A 156 1.17 -18.67 22.82
C GLU A 156 1.95 -19.12 24.05
N GLU A 157 1.24 -19.56 25.09
CA GLU A 157 1.82 -20.51 26.03
C GLU A 157 2.08 -21.78 25.24
N PHE A 158 3.34 -22.04 24.89
CA PHE A 158 3.74 -23.38 24.50
C PHE A 158 3.55 -24.27 25.73
N GLY A 159 2.46 -25.03 25.74
CA GLY A 159 2.27 -26.13 26.68
C GLY A 159 3.43 -27.12 26.52
N LEU A 160 4.20 -27.27 27.60
CA LEU A 160 5.21 -28.32 27.77
C LEU A 160 4.57 -29.70 27.84
#